data_AF-A0A3A9I5Q7-F1
#
_entry.id   AF-A0A3A9I5Q7-F1
#
_cell.length_a   1.000
_cell.length_b   1.000
_cell.length_c   1.000
_cell.angle_alpha   90.00
_cell.angle_beta   90.00
_cell.angle_gamma   90.00
#
_symmetry.space_group_name_H-M   'P 1'
#
loop_
_entity.id
_entity.type
_entity.pdbx_description
1 polymer ?
#
loop_
_entity_poly.entity_id
_entity_poly.type
_entity_poly.pdbx_seq_one_letter_code
_entity_poly.pdbx_strand_id
1 'polypeptide(L)'
;MAKIFARKNVCVNIFNTELRILISVRLKNERLRLGLTQELLAEASGIKRRTLQDWERGLSTPPALQLSALDSVGFDVQYIITGRRQSDGLGESAVHQAVLDAVDLLSLEDKVDAAQLAKAVVKLIAKSVPDTEPAAGSITNSGDGVQQNFVGSTVGKVVTGDITIGKGKGQ
;
A
#
# COMPACT_ATOMS: atom_id res chain seq x y z
N MET A 1 0.38 -55.64 -2.53
CA MET A 1 -0.20 -54.31 -2.26
C MET A 1 0.78 -53.30 -1.63
N ALA A 2 1.89 -53.70 -1.00
CA ALA A 2 2.82 -52.76 -0.34
C ALA A 2 3.68 -51.84 -1.25
N LYS A 3 3.89 -52.19 -2.54
CA LYS A 3 4.79 -51.41 -3.44
C LYS A 3 4.19 -50.10 -3.99
N ILE A 4 2.87 -49.93 -3.95
CA ILE A 4 2.18 -48.72 -4.47
C ILE A 4 2.25 -47.56 -3.48
N PHE A 5 2.25 -47.84 -2.16
CA PHE A 5 2.22 -46.81 -1.12
C PHE A 5 3.57 -46.07 -0.97
N ALA A 6 4.69 -46.79 -1.11
CA ALA A 6 6.03 -46.19 -1.04
C ALA A 6 6.33 -45.22 -2.19
N ARG A 7 5.87 -45.53 -3.43
CA ARG A 7 6.06 -44.64 -4.59
C ARG A 7 5.25 -43.34 -4.50
N LYS A 8 4.03 -43.39 -3.92
CA LYS A 8 3.23 -42.17 -3.66
C LYS A 8 3.92 -41.26 -2.64
N ASN A 9 4.44 -41.80 -1.53
CA ASN A 9 5.10 -41.00 -0.50
C ASN A 9 6.41 -40.33 -0.97
N VAL A 10 7.17 -40.98 -1.84
CA VAL A 10 8.40 -40.39 -2.44
C VAL A 10 8.05 -39.21 -3.36
N CYS A 11 7.04 -39.38 -4.23
CA CYS A 11 6.64 -38.31 -5.15
C CYS A 11 6.07 -37.09 -4.43
N VAL A 12 5.30 -37.29 -3.35
CA VAL A 12 4.74 -36.21 -2.52
C VAL A 12 5.86 -35.44 -1.78
N ASN A 13 6.88 -36.13 -1.25
CA ASN A 13 8.01 -35.46 -0.59
C ASN A 13 8.89 -34.67 -1.57
N ILE A 14 9.09 -35.18 -2.79
CA ILE A 14 9.84 -34.47 -3.83
C ILE A 14 9.07 -33.21 -4.26
N PHE A 15 7.77 -33.31 -4.53
CA PHE A 15 6.94 -32.16 -4.91
C PHE A 15 6.88 -31.08 -3.81
N ASN A 16 6.78 -31.49 -2.55
CA ASN A 16 6.76 -30.57 -1.42
C ASN A 16 8.10 -29.84 -1.24
N THR A 17 9.22 -30.53 -1.51
CA THR A 17 10.56 -29.94 -1.44
C THR A 17 10.77 -28.89 -2.53
N GLU A 18 10.38 -29.17 -3.77
CA GLU A 18 10.43 -28.23 -4.89
C GLU A 18 9.55 -26.99 -4.63
N LEU A 19 8.30 -27.21 -4.20
CA LEU A 19 7.39 -26.11 -3.86
C LEU A 19 7.93 -25.23 -2.74
N ARG A 20 8.57 -25.81 -1.72
CA ARG A 20 9.19 -25.07 -0.63
C ARG A 20 10.35 -24.19 -1.11
N ILE A 21 11.17 -24.68 -2.03
CA ILE A 21 12.26 -23.90 -2.64
C ILE A 21 11.70 -22.74 -3.49
N LEU A 22 10.62 -22.97 -4.24
CA LEU A 22 10.00 -21.90 -5.03
C LEU A 22 9.43 -20.79 -4.13
N ILE A 23 8.76 -21.17 -3.04
CA ILE A 23 8.24 -20.22 -2.05
C ILE A 23 9.40 -19.44 -1.39
N SER A 24 10.50 -20.09 -1.05
CA SER A 24 11.66 -19.44 -0.43
C SER A 24 12.30 -18.39 -1.35
N VAL A 25 12.42 -18.71 -2.64
CA VAL A 25 12.92 -17.77 -3.66
C VAL A 25 11.98 -16.58 -3.80
N ARG A 26 10.67 -16.80 -3.85
CA ARG A 26 9.68 -15.71 -3.98
C ARG A 26 9.65 -14.82 -2.75
N LEU A 27 9.74 -15.39 -1.55
CA LEU A 27 9.85 -14.64 -0.30
C LEU A 27 11.09 -13.73 -0.30
N LYS A 28 12.24 -14.25 -0.73
CA LYS A 28 13.47 -13.46 -0.86
C LYS A 28 13.31 -12.34 -1.90
N ASN A 29 12.66 -12.62 -3.03
CA ASN A 29 12.41 -11.62 -4.06
C ASN A 29 11.53 -10.47 -3.54
N GLU A 30 10.49 -10.77 -2.75
CA GLU A 30 9.66 -9.72 -2.14
C GLU A 30 10.44 -8.90 -1.10
N ARG A 31 11.28 -9.54 -0.28
CA ARG A 31 12.12 -8.79 0.66
C ARG A 31 13.05 -7.82 -0.06
N LEU A 32 13.67 -8.29 -1.15
CA LEU A 32 14.56 -7.46 -1.98
C LEU A 32 13.79 -6.34 -2.70
N ARG A 33 12.54 -6.60 -3.15
CA ARG A 33 11.65 -5.58 -3.73
C ARG A 33 11.41 -4.43 -2.77
N LEU A 34 11.22 -4.73 -1.49
CA LEU A 34 11.00 -3.74 -0.43
C LEU A 34 12.29 -3.12 0.12
N GLY A 35 13.46 -3.53 -0.37
CA GLY A 35 14.76 -3.01 0.08
C GLY A 35 15.12 -3.36 1.53
N LEU A 36 14.46 -4.37 2.13
CA LEU A 36 14.63 -4.69 3.54
C LEU A 36 15.80 -5.66 3.76
N THR A 37 16.57 -5.43 4.83
CA THR A 37 17.56 -6.41 5.30
C THR A 37 16.88 -7.56 6.05
N GLN A 38 17.60 -8.67 6.24
CA GLN A 38 17.06 -9.80 7.02
C GLN A 38 16.85 -9.44 8.49
N GLU A 39 17.69 -8.59 9.07
CA GLU A 39 17.48 -8.11 10.46
C GLU A 39 16.20 -7.27 10.56
N LEU A 40 16.05 -6.28 9.67
CA LEU A 40 14.94 -5.33 9.75
C LEU A 40 13.60 -6.02 9.53
N LEU A 41 13.52 -6.96 8.57
CA LEU A 41 12.30 -7.74 8.38
C LEU A 41 11.98 -8.61 9.60
N ALA A 42 13.00 -9.18 10.23
CA ALA A 42 12.82 -10.03 11.39
C ALA A 42 12.26 -9.23 12.58
N GLU A 43 12.77 -8.02 12.79
CA GLU A 43 12.26 -7.08 13.79
C GLU A 43 10.83 -6.63 13.49
N ALA A 44 10.55 -6.20 12.25
CA ALA A 44 9.22 -5.75 11.83
C ALA A 44 8.14 -6.85 11.93
N SER A 45 8.53 -8.11 11.69
CA SER A 45 7.60 -9.25 11.71
C SER A 45 7.63 -10.04 13.02
N GLY A 46 8.38 -9.60 14.04
CA GLY A 46 8.48 -10.25 15.34
C GLY A 46 9.09 -11.66 15.33
N ILE A 47 9.92 -11.98 14.33
CA ILE A 47 10.57 -13.29 14.18
C ILE A 47 12.07 -13.21 14.43
N LYS A 48 12.67 -14.37 14.66
CA LYS A 48 14.14 -14.46 14.75
C LYS A 48 14.75 -14.39 13.34
N ARG A 49 15.87 -13.69 13.18
CA ARG A 49 16.65 -13.63 11.93
C ARG A 49 16.95 -15.03 11.35
N ARG A 50 17.26 -15.99 12.23
CA ARG A 50 17.54 -17.39 11.84
C ARG A 50 16.31 -18.06 11.20
N THR A 51 15.12 -17.80 11.72
CA THR A 51 13.87 -18.33 11.17
C THR A 51 13.63 -17.82 9.76
N LEU A 52 13.84 -16.53 9.52
CA LEU A 52 13.77 -15.94 8.18
C LEU A 52 14.82 -16.55 7.23
N GLN A 53 16.05 -16.75 7.71
CA GLN A 53 17.10 -17.40 6.93
C GLN A 53 16.76 -18.84 6.54
N ASP A 54 16.14 -19.61 7.44
CA ASP A 54 15.71 -20.98 7.18
C ASP A 54 14.58 -21.03 6.14
N TRP A 55 13.68 -20.04 6.16
CA TRP A 55 12.66 -19.88 5.12
C TRP A 55 13.26 -19.53 3.77
N GLU A 56 14.17 -18.55 3.69
CA GLU A 56 14.80 -18.17 2.42
C GLU A 56 15.68 -19.26 1.81
N ARG A 57 16.16 -20.19 2.64
CA ARG A 57 16.92 -21.38 2.20
C ARG A 57 16.01 -22.56 1.83
N GLY A 58 14.71 -22.46 2.03
CA GLY A 58 13.78 -23.56 1.80
C GLY A 58 14.03 -24.74 2.73
N LEU A 59 14.53 -24.50 3.95
CA LEU A 59 14.66 -25.52 5.01
C LEU A 59 13.33 -25.69 5.76
N SER A 60 12.56 -24.60 5.88
CA SER A 60 11.22 -24.56 6.47
C SER A 60 10.34 -23.58 5.69
N THR A 61 9.04 -23.58 5.97
CA THR A 61 8.05 -22.72 5.29
C THR A 61 7.43 -21.76 6.31
N PRO A 62 7.17 -20.49 5.95
CA PRO A 62 6.46 -19.57 6.83
C PRO A 62 5.04 -20.10 7.13
N PRO A 63 4.61 -20.13 8.40
CA PRO A 63 3.23 -20.47 8.74
C PRO A 63 2.27 -19.37 8.27
N ALA A 64 0.99 -19.71 8.10
CA ALA A 64 -0.02 -18.77 7.62
C ALA A 64 -0.12 -17.49 8.48
N LEU A 65 0.03 -17.62 9.81
CA LEU A 65 0.06 -16.47 10.72
C LEU A 65 1.20 -15.50 10.38
N GLN A 66 2.36 -16.03 9.99
CA GLN A 66 3.47 -15.18 9.59
C GLN A 66 3.25 -14.54 8.22
N LEU A 67 2.64 -15.25 7.28
CA LEU A 67 2.29 -14.66 6.00
C LEU A 67 1.33 -13.47 6.18
N SER A 68 0.39 -13.56 7.13
CA SER A 68 -0.46 -12.42 7.50
C SER A 68 0.31 -11.25 8.09
N ALA A 69 1.34 -11.51 8.91
CA ALA A 69 2.19 -10.44 9.43
C ALA A 69 3.03 -9.78 8.33
N LEU A 70 3.53 -10.57 7.37
CA LEU A 70 4.29 -10.07 6.23
C LEU A 70 3.42 -9.22 5.29
N ASP A 71 2.14 -9.56 5.13
CA ASP A 71 1.16 -8.75 4.39
C ASP A 71 1.07 -7.33 4.96
N SER A 72 1.04 -7.20 6.29
CA SER A 72 1.03 -5.90 6.98
C SER A 72 2.31 -5.09 6.76
N VAL A 73 3.42 -5.74 6.40
CA VAL A 73 4.70 -5.08 6.04
C VAL A 73 4.73 -4.68 4.56
N GLY A 74 3.74 -5.11 3.75
CA GLY A 74 3.62 -4.80 2.33
C GLY A 74 4.16 -5.88 1.39
N PHE A 75 4.34 -7.11 1.87
CA PHE A 75 4.67 -8.26 1.02
C PHE A 75 3.45 -8.73 0.23
N ASP A 76 3.65 -9.08 -1.04
CA ASP A 76 2.60 -9.73 -1.85
C ASP A 76 2.52 -11.23 -1.48
N VAL A 77 1.63 -11.57 -0.54
CA VAL A 77 1.40 -12.95 -0.09
C VAL A 77 0.89 -13.84 -1.23
N GLN A 78 0.05 -13.30 -2.13
CA GLN A 78 -0.44 -14.04 -3.29
C GLN A 78 0.71 -14.43 -4.20
N TYR A 79 1.65 -13.53 -4.46
CA TYR A 79 2.85 -13.83 -5.22
C TYR A 79 3.75 -14.85 -4.53
N ILE A 80 3.95 -14.76 -3.21
CA ILE A 80 4.77 -15.75 -2.47
C ILE A 80 4.24 -17.16 -2.66
N ILE A 81 2.93 -17.36 -2.49
CA ILE A 81 2.29 -18.69 -2.55
C ILE A 81 2.14 -19.15 -4.00
N THR A 82 1.57 -18.31 -4.86
CA THR A 82 1.12 -18.71 -6.21
C THR A 82 2.12 -18.41 -7.31
N GLY A 83 3.02 -17.44 -7.09
CA GLY A 83 3.95 -16.93 -8.10
C GLY A 83 3.32 -15.96 -9.08
N ARG A 84 2.03 -15.65 -8.91
CA ARG A 84 1.31 -14.65 -9.70
C ARG A 84 1.31 -13.36 -8.90
N ARG A 85 1.88 -12.30 -9.47
CA ARG A 85 1.73 -10.95 -8.92
C ARG A 85 0.29 -10.52 -9.12
N GLN A 86 -0.30 -9.82 -8.14
CA GLN A 86 -1.43 -8.98 -8.49
C GLN A 86 -0.94 -7.99 -9.55
N SER A 87 -1.48 -8.09 -10.76
CA SER A 87 -1.27 -7.04 -11.75
C SER A 87 -1.92 -5.78 -11.18
N ASP A 88 -1.15 -4.70 -11.05
CA ASP A 88 -1.66 -3.34 -10.80
C ASP A 88 -2.61 -2.83 -11.92
N GLY A 89 -2.82 -3.63 -12.97
CA GLY A 89 -3.89 -3.39 -13.91
C GLY A 89 -5.24 -3.56 -13.23
N LEU A 90 -6.07 -2.51 -13.26
CA LEU A 90 -7.51 -2.61 -13.06
C LEU A 90 -7.95 -3.90 -13.76
N GLY A 91 -8.38 -4.89 -12.98
CA GLY A 91 -8.74 -6.19 -13.53
C GLY A 91 -9.72 -5.99 -14.68
N GLU A 92 -9.69 -6.87 -15.67
CA GLU A 92 -10.55 -6.78 -16.86
C GLU A 92 -12.02 -6.54 -16.49
N SER A 93 -12.47 -7.12 -15.37
CA SER A 93 -13.78 -6.87 -14.75
C SER A 93 -13.98 -5.44 -14.21
N ALA A 94 -12.97 -4.82 -13.60
CA ALA A 94 -13.03 -3.45 -13.10
C ALA A 94 -13.03 -2.42 -14.25
N VAL A 95 -12.26 -2.69 -15.33
CA VAL A 95 -12.29 -1.88 -16.56
C VAL A 95 -13.66 -2.04 -17.24
N HIS A 96 -14.16 -3.28 -17.38
CA HIS A 96 -15.46 -3.53 -17.98
C HIS A 96 -16.59 -2.85 -17.20
N GLN A 97 -16.56 -2.91 -15.86
CA GLN A 97 -17.54 -2.22 -15.02
C GLN A 97 -17.44 -0.70 -15.14
N ALA A 98 -16.23 -0.13 -15.17
CA ALA A 98 -16.06 1.30 -15.38
C ALA A 98 -16.55 1.76 -16.75
N VAL A 99 -16.41 0.93 -17.79
CA VAL A 99 -16.95 1.21 -19.13
C VAL A 99 -18.47 1.14 -19.14
N LEU A 100 -19.08 0.12 -18.50
CA LEU A 100 -20.53 0.01 -18.39
C LEU A 100 -21.13 1.18 -17.60
N ASP A 101 -20.56 1.53 -16.45
CA ASP A 101 -20.98 2.68 -15.65
C ASP A 101 -20.87 4.00 -16.47
N ALA A 102 -19.80 4.16 -17.26
CA ALA A 102 -19.62 5.33 -18.12
C ALA A 102 -20.62 5.36 -19.28
N VAL A 103 -20.93 4.20 -19.87
CA VAL A 103 -21.94 4.08 -20.93
C VAL A 103 -23.34 4.36 -20.38
N ASP A 104 -23.69 3.85 -19.20
CA ASP A 104 -24.99 4.12 -18.56
C ASP A 104 -25.15 5.61 -18.23
N LEU A 105 -24.08 6.29 -17.79
CA LEU A 105 -24.08 7.73 -17.58
C LEU A 105 -24.23 8.56 -18.86
N LEU A 106 -23.79 8.03 -20.01
CA LEU A 106 -23.88 8.68 -21.31
C LEU A 106 -25.16 8.30 -22.08
N SER A 107 -25.78 7.17 -21.73
CA SER A 107 -26.97 6.61 -22.38
C SER A 107 -28.28 7.18 -21.80
N LEU A 108 -28.23 7.78 -20.60
CA LEU A 108 -29.33 8.53 -19.99
C LEU A 108 -29.39 9.98 -20.51
N GLU A 109 -29.77 10.10 -21.78
CA GLU A 109 -30.49 11.24 -22.40
C GLU A 109 -29.77 12.58 -22.68
N ASP A 110 -29.93 13.01 -23.94
CA ASP A 110 -29.94 14.35 -24.52
C ASP A 110 -29.31 15.51 -23.72
N LYS A 111 -28.15 15.97 -24.23
CA LYS A 111 -27.43 17.20 -23.86
C LYS A 111 -26.87 17.19 -22.43
N VAL A 112 -25.63 16.69 -22.33
CA VAL A 112 -24.78 16.83 -21.15
C VAL A 112 -24.63 18.31 -20.78
N ASP A 113 -25.20 18.71 -19.64
CA ASP A 113 -25.04 20.07 -19.10
C ASP A 113 -23.65 20.21 -18.44
N ALA A 114 -23.07 21.41 -18.48
CA ALA A 114 -21.70 21.68 -18.03
C ALA A 114 -21.47 21.26 -16.56
N ALA A 115 -22.52 21.29 -15.75
CA ALA A 115 -22.50 20.84 -14.36
C ALA A 115 -22.30 19.32 -14.21
N GLN A 116 -22.83 18.51 -15.15
CA GLN A 116 -22.67 17.06 -15.12
C GLN A 116 -21.26 16.64 -15.58
N LEU A 117 -20.71 17.34 -16.59
CA LEU A 117 -19.30 17.19 -16.97
C LEU A 117 -18.37 17.53 -15.80
N ALA A 118 -18.64 18.62 -15.09
CA ALA A 118 -17.88 19.01 -13.90
C ALA A 118 -17.94 17.94 -12.80
N LYS A 119 -19.13 17.35 -12.55
CA LYS A 119 -19.31 16.29 -11.56
C LYS A 119 -18.58 14.99 -11.95
N ALA A 120 -18.59 14.63 -13.23
CA ALA A 120 -17.85 13.48 -13.75
C ALA A 120 -16.33 13.67 -13.62
N VAL A 121 -15.81 14.84 -13.96
CA VAL A 121 -14.37 15.17 -13.83
C VAL A 121 -13.94 15.18 -12.36
N VAL A 122 -14.72 15.77 -11.45
CA VAL A 122 -14.43 15.75 -10.00
C VAL A 122 -14.41 14.33 -9.44
N LYS A 123 -15.35 13.48 -9.85
CA LYS A 123 -15.42 12.09 -9.41
C LYS A 123 -14.28 11.23 -9.97
N LEU A 124 -13.80 11.54 -11.18
CA LEU A 124 -12.62 10.88 -11.77
C LEU A 124 -11.33 11.27 -11.05
N ILE A 125 -11.17 12.57 -10.73
CA ILE A 125 -10.01 13.10 -10.00
C ILE A 125 -9.98 12.49 -8.58
N ALA A 126 -11.12 12.44 -7.89
CA ALA A 126 -11.25 11.85 -6.56
C ALA A 126 -10.90 10.34 -6.54
N LYS A 127 -11.05 9.62 -7.66
CA LYS A 127 -10.69 8.19 -7.74
C LYS A 127 -9.22 7.94 -8.09
N SER A 128 -8.51 8.96 -8.59
CA SER A 128 -7.06 8.90 -8.91
C SER A 128 -6.14 9.25 -7.74
N VAL A 129 -6.70 9.78 -6.65
CA VAL A 129 -5.97 10.02 -5.40
C VAL A 129 -6.37 8.90 -4.44
N PRO A 130 -5.50 7.90 -4.18
CA PRO A 130 -5.76 6.96 -3.11
C PRO A 130 -5.91 7.76 -1.81
N ASP A 131 -6.96 7.45 -1.05
CA ASP A 131 -7.27 8.02 0.27
C ASP A 131 -6.04 7.97 1.18
N THR A 132 -5.21 9.01 1.12
CA THR A 132 -4.45 9.45 2.27
C THR A 132 -5.21 10.66 2.78
N GLU A 133 -5.98 10.45 3.83
CA GLU A 133 -6.54 11.52 4.65
C GLU A 133 -5.48 12.61 4.82
N PRO A 134 -5.76 13.88 4.49
CA PRO A 134 -5.00 14.95 5.10
C PRO A 134 -5.45 14.92 6.56
N ALA A 135 -4.69 14.22 7.40
CA ALA A 135 -4.70 14.48 8.82
C ALA A 135 -4.58 15.99 8.95
N ALA A 136 -5.64 16.63 9.45
CA ALA A 136 -5.62 18.01 9.90
C ALA A 136 -4.72 18.06 11.14
N GLY A 137 -3.43 17.84 10.91
CA GLY A 137 -2.36 18.09 11.85
C GLY A 137 -2.20 19.59 11.92
N SER A 138 -2.80 20.18 12.94
CA SER A 138 -2.36 21.47 13.46
C SER A 138 -0.86 21.35 13.73
N ILE A 139 -0.03 21.98 12.89
CA ILE A 139 1.40 22.10 13.17
C ILE A 139 1.54 23.12 14.30
N THR A 140 1.51 22.64 15.54
CA THR A 140 1.98 23.41 16.69
C THR A 140 3.48 23.17 16.83
N ASN A 141 4.29 24.06 16.25
CA ASN A 141 5.71 24.08 16.58
C ASN A 141 5.86 24.73 17.95
N SER A 142 6.00 23.90 18.99
CA SER A 142 6.34 24.33 20.36
C SER A 142 7.80 24.79 20.40
N GLY A 143 8.04 26.02 19.99
CA GLY A 143 9.25 26.78 20.31
C GLY A 143 8.83 28.17 20.75
N ASP A 144 9.60 28.78 21.66
CA ASP A 144 9.37 30.12 22.24
C ASP A 144 9.51 31.29 21.23
N GLY A 145 9.16 31.06 19.96
CA GLY A 145 9.26 32.02 18.88
C GLY A 145 7.91 32.69 18.57
N VAL A 146 7.95 33.99 18.27
CA VAL A 146 6.78 34.75 17.78
C VAL A 146 6.39 34.23 16.39
N GLN A 147 5.17 33.70 16.27
CA GLN A 147 4.62 33.20 15.00
C GLN A 147 3.77 34.27 14.31
N GLN A 148 4.01 34.50 13.01
CA GLN A 148 3.12 35.28 12.16
C GLN A 148 2.27 34.33 11.32
N ASN A 149 0.94 34.49 11.38
CA ASN A 149 0.00 33.70 10.59
C ASN A 149 -0.67 34.60 9.54
N PHE A 150 -0.49 34.27 8.26
CA PHE A 150 -1.10 35.01 7.15
C PHE A 150 -2.34 34.25 6.66
N VAL A 151 -3.53 34.66 7.13
CA VAL A 151 -4.79 34.07 6.68
C VAL A 151 -5.32 34.87 5.49
N GLY A 152 -5.55 34.20 4.35
CA GLY A 152 -6.23 34.78 3.18
C GLY A 152 -5.36 35.56 2.18
N SER A 153 -4.02 35.48 2.29
CA SER A 153 -3.11 36.15 1.34
C SER A 153 -2.66 35.21 0.22
N THR A 154 -2.83 35.62 -1.03
CA THR A 154 -2.20 34.97 -2.19
C THR A 154 -0.68 35.21 -2.16
N VAL A 155 0.11 34.19 -2.49
CA VAL A 155 1.58 34.22 -2.48
C VAL A 155 2.10 35.39 -3.33
N GLY A 156 2.96 36.25 -2.75
CA GLY A 156 3.64 37.35 -3.47
C GLY A 156 3.40 38.77 -2.94
N LYS A 157 2.57 38.97 -1.91
CA LYS A 157 2.44 40.29 -1.26
C LYS A 157 3.58 40.53 -0.26
N VAL A 158 4.39 41.54 -0.51
CA VAL A 158 5.36 42.08 0.45
C VAL A 158 4.65 43.10 1.33
N VAL A 159 4.69 42.90 2.65
CA VAL A 159 4.20 43.88 3.65
C VAL A 159 5.41 44.67 4.13
N THR A 160 5.46 45.96 3.82
CA THR A 160 6.51 46.88 4.28
C THR A 160 5.95 47.82 5.34
N GLY A 161 6.52 47.78 6.55
CA GLY A 161 6.17 48.64 7.68
C GLY A 161 6.66 48.06 9.01
N ASP A 162 6.80 48.91 10.03
CA ASP A 162 7.23 48.49 11.37
C ASP A 162 6.11 47.74 12.10
N ILE A 163 6.44 46.59 12.70
CA ILE A 163 5.49 45.77 13.46
C ILE A 163 5.50 46.23 14.92
N THR A 164 4.41 46.88 15.37
CA THR A 164 4.26 47.31 16.77
C THR A 164 3.34 46.34 17.52
N ILE A 165 3.88 45.59 18.49
CA ILE A 165 3.10 44.68 19.34
C ILE A 165 2.51 45.47 20.51
N GLY A 166 1.22 45.78 20.45
CA GLY A 166 0.52 46.43 21.57
C GLY A 166 0.31 45.44 22.72
N LYS A 167 0.93 45.69 23.89
CA LYS A 167 0.55 44.99 25.14
C LYS A 167 -0.87 45.41 25.53
N GLY A 168 -1.86 44.56 25.24
CA GLY A 168 -3.22 44.73 25.76
C GLY A 168 -3.22 44.65 27.28
N LYS A 169 -3.69 45.71 27.95
CA LYS A 169 -4.03 45.66 29.38
C LYS A 169 -5.31 44.83 29.51
N GLY A 170 -5.25 43.75 30.30
CA GLY A 170 -6.40 42.90 30.59
C GLY A 170 -7.48 43.64 31.36
N GLN A 171 -8.72 43.37 30.99
CA GLN A 171 -9.92 43.50 31.84
C GLN A 171 -10.57 42.13 31.94
#